data_AF-A0A2S9QRR6-F1
#
_entry.id   AF-A0A2S9QRR6-F1
#
_cell.length_a   1.000
_cell.length_b   1.000
_cell.length_c   1.000
_cell.angle_alpha   90.00
_cell.angle_beta   90.00
_cell.angle_gamma   90.00
#
_symmetry.space_group_name_H-M   'P 1'
#
loop_
_entity.id
_entity.type
_entity.pdbx_description
1 polymer ?
#
loop_
_entity_poly.entity_id
_entity_poly.type
_entity_poly.pdbx_seq_one_letter_code
_entity_poly.pdbx_strand_id
1 'polypeptide(L)'
;MGAVYPARSPLLGARALALSATAVVARRLGLERLRERANRPLMELAEMQPVTAAWWRERRTRPGALHYLALGDSTAQGIGASVPGRSYVGQLADRIEARLGEPIEVTNLGVSGAPSALCARDQLPRAAKALAKRPADLVTLAIGANDIADWEPRAFHRNLAAILDALPAHAIVAELPCFHLPWNDRKVREANAIVHTLAAARGLAVVPLYAATRRRGLRGILTEFAADAFHPNDRGYEVWADAFWPLVRARLDEIRAPERNRRARGDDGSRASAALPPRI
;
A
#
# COMPACT_ATOMS: atom_id res chain seq x y z
N MET A 1 -17.10 2.50 -19.72
CA MET A 1 -17.02 1.07 -20.05
C MET A 1 -15.76 0.52 -19.42
N GLY A 2 -15.84 0.06 -18.17
CA GLY A 2 -14.66 -0.38 -17.41
C GLY A 2 -14.21 -1.74 -17.92
N ALA A 3 -12.95 -1.86 -18.33
CA ALA A 3 -12.36 -3.16 -18.62
C ALA A 3 -12.34 -3.97 -17.31
N VAL A 4 -13.34 -4.84 -17.14
CA VAL A 4 -13.32 -5.90 -16.15
C VAL A 4 -12.23 -6.85 -16.61
N TYR A 5 -11.00 -6.66 -16.12
CA TYR A 5 -9.92 -7.59 -16.39
C TYR A 5 -10.22 -8.88 -15.61
N PRO A 6 -10.52 -10.01 -16.29
CA PRO A 6 -10.78 -11.24 -15.59
C PRO A 6 -9.52 -11.67 -14.84
N ALA A 7 -9.74 -12.27 -13.67
CA ALA A 7 -9.02 -13.43 -13.20
C ALA A 7 -7.97 -13.98 -14.19
N ARG A 8 -6.71 -13.57 -14.07
CA ARG A 8 -5.70 -13.95 -15.07
C ARG A 8 -5.47 -15.46 -15.07
N SER A 9 -5.50 -16.03 -16.27
CA SER A 9 -5.22 -17.44 -16.49
C SER A 9 -3.71 -17.71 -16.45
N PRO A 10 -3.28 -18.92 -16.09
CA PRO A 10 -1.85 -19.28 -16.08
C PRO A 10 -1.14 -19.03 -17.42
N LEU A 11 -1.87 -19.15 -18.54
CA LEU A 11 -1.35 -18.89 -19.88
C LEU A 11 -0.98 -17.41 -20.09
N LEU A 12 -1.80 -16.48 -19.59
CA LEU A 12 -1.48 -15.05 -19.64
C LEU A 12 -0.28 -14.71 -18.75
N GLY A 13 -0.17 -15.33 -17.57
CA GLY A 13 1.01 -15.18 -16.71
C GLY A 13 2.28 -15.71 -17.35
N ALA A 14 2.23 -16.90 -17.96
CA ALA A 14 3.37 -17.48 -18.67
C ALA A 14 3.84 -16.57 -19.83
N ARG A 15 2.88 -15.99 -20.59
CA ARG A 15 3.20 -15.02 -21.64
C ARG A 15 3.86 -13.76 -21.10
N ALA A 16 3.38 -13.22 -19.99
CA ALA A 16 3.97 -12.02 -19.36
C ALA A 16 5.41 -12.30 -18.89
N LEU A 17 5.65 -13.44 -18.24
CA LEU A 17 7.00 -13.86 -17.84
C LEU A 17 7.94 -14.02 -19.05
N ALA A 18 7.46 -14.61 -20.14
CA ALA A 18 8.24 -14.79 -21.37
C ALA A 18 8.65 -13.43 -21.97
N LEU A 19 7.75 -12.44 -21.96
CA LEU A 19 8.06 -11.08 -22.39
C LEU A 19 9.13 -10.43 -21.48
N SER A 20 8.98 -10.52 -20.16
CA SER A 20 9.96 -9.96 -19.23
C SER A 20 11.34 -10.63 -19.37
N ALA A 21 11.39 -11.95 -19.56
CA ALA A 21 12.63 -12.67 -19.85
C ALA A 21 13.25 -12.21 -21.19
N THR A 22 12.42 -12.03 -22.22
CA THR A 22 12.85 -11.52 -23.53
C THR A 22 13.47 -10.13 -23.41
N ALA A 23 12.88 -9.23 -22.62
CA ALA A 23 13.42 -7.88 -22.39
C ALA A 23 14.81 -7.91 -21.73
N VAL A 24 15.02 -8.80 -20.76
CA VAL A 24 16.32 -8.98 -20.08
C VAL A 24 17.38 -9.49 -21.06
N VAL A 25 17.06 -10.51 -21.87
CA VAL A 25 17.98 -11.05 -22.88
C VAL A 25 18.29 -10.02 -23.95
N ALA A 26 17.27 -9.34 -24.49
CA ALA A 26 17.42 -8.31 -25.49
C ALA A 26 18.34 -7.17 -25.02
N ARG A 27 18.20 -6.74 -23.75
CA ARG A 27 19.11 -5.74 -23.14
C ARG A 27 20.56 -6.22 -23.13
N ARG A 28 20.81 -7.47 -22.74
CA ARG A 28 22.18 -8.02 -22.70
C ARG A 28 22.82 -8.12 -24.08
N LEU A 29 22.01 -8.34 -25.11
CA LEU A 29 22.45 -8.46 -26.50
C LEU A 29 22.43 -7.11 -27.26
N GLY A 30 22.06 -5.99 -26.63
CA GLY A 30 21.94 -4.68 -27.28
C GLY A 30 20.81 -4.59 -28.33
N LEU A 31 19.81 -5.47 -28.25
CA LEU A 31 18.68 -5.54 -29.20
C LEU A 31 17.56 -4.57 -28.79
N GLU A 32 17.79 -3.27 -28.96
CA GLU A 32 16.91 -2.21 -28.45
C GLU A 32 15.46 -2.32 -28.91
N ARG A 33 15.21 -2.55 -30.21
CA ARG A 33 13.83 -2.71 -30.73
C ARG A 33 13.08 -3.89 -30.11
N LEU A 34 13.78 -5.00 -29.85
CA LEU A 34 13.17 -6.16 -29.22
C LEU A 34 12.90 -5.90 -27.73
N ARG A 35 13.84 -5.23 -27.06
CA ARG A 35 13.70 -4.79 -25.66
C ARG A 35 12.48 -3.87 -25.49
N GLU A 36 12.33 -2.88 -26.36
CA GLU A 36 11.18 -1.96 -26.35
C GLU A 36 9.86 -2.69 -26.56
N ARG A 37 9.78 -3.58 -27.56
CA ARG A 37 8.57 -4.38 -27.81
C ARG A 37 8.22 -5.27 -26.61
N ALA A 38 9.22 -5.92 -26.01
CA ALA A 38 9.02 -6.78 -24.86
C ALA A 38 8.61 -6.01 -23.60
N ASN A 39 9.09 -4.77 -23.43
CA ASN A 39 8.75 -3.90 -22.29
C ASN A 39 7.46 -3.09 -22.48
N ARG A 40 6.80 -3.14 -23.65
CA ARG A 40 5.58 -2.36 -23.91
C ARG A 40 4.51 -2.50 -22.81
N PRO A 41 4.16 -3.72 -22.32
CA PRO A 41 3.16 -3.86 -21.26
C PRO A 41 3.54 -3.17 -19.94
N LEU A 42 4.84 -3.13 -19.61
CA LEU A 42 5.35 -2.42 -18.44
C LEU A 42 5.20 -0.90 -18.61
N MET A 43 5.49 -0.38 -19.80
CA MET A 43 5.33 1.04 -20.09
C MET A 43 3.86 1.46 -20.08
N GLU A 44 2.97 0.69 -20.71
CA GLU A 44 1.52 0.95 -20.71
C GLU A 44 0.95 1.01 -19.29
N LEU A 45 1.41 0.12 -18.38
CA LEU A 45 0.99 0.16 -16.98
C LEU A 45 1.60 1.33 -16.20
N ALA A 46 2.85 1.71 -16.49
CA ALA A 46 3.46 2.89 -15.89
C ALA A 46 2.72 4.19 -16.31
N GLU A 47 2.24 4.25 -17.55
CA GLU A 47 1.43 5.35 -18.10
C GLU A 47 0.06 5.51 -17.41
N MET A 48 -0.39 4.54 -16.60
CA MET A 48 -1.62 4.65 -15.80
C MET A 48 -1.48 5.57 -14.57
N GLN A 49 -0.27 6.06 -14.28
CA GLN A 49 -0.02 6.92 -13.11
C GLN A 49 -0.94 8.17 -13.04
N PRO A 50 -1.23 8.92 -14.12
CA PRO A 50 -2.14 10.05 -14.05
C PRO A 50 -3.58 9.63 -13.73
N VAL A 51 -4.03 8.48 -14.26
CA VAL A 51 -5.37 7.92 -14.02
C VAL A 51 -5.52 7.51 -12.55
N THR A 52 -4.55 6.76 -12.02
CA THR A 52 -4.56 6.36 -10.60
C THR A 52 -4.47 7.56 -9.67
N ALA A 53 -3.62 8.55 -9.98
CA ALA A 53 -3.50 9.77 -9.20
C ALA A 53 -4.77 10.63 -9.25
N ALA A 54 -5.48 10.69 -10.39
CA ALA A 54 -6.78 11.36 -10.49
C ALA A 54 -7.82 10.66 -9.61
N TRP A 55 -7.88 9.33 -9.66
CA TRP A 55 -8.79 8.55 -8.83
C TRP A 55 -8.57 8.77 -7.33
N TRP A 56 -7.31 8.78 -6.86
CA TRP A 56 -7.02 9.04 -5.45
C TRP A 56 -7.32 10.48 -5.02
N ARG A 57 -7.16 11.46 -5.92
CA ARG A 57 -7.59 12.85 -5.66
C ARG A 57 -9.10 12.95 -5.51
N GLU A 58 -9.85 12.25 -6.35
CA GLU A 58 -11.30 12.16 -6.25
C GLU A 58 -11.72 11.41 -4.98
N ARG A 59 -11.12 10.26 -4.68
CA ARG A 59 -11.44 9.46 -3.48
C ARG A 59 -11.24 10.24 -2.18
N ARG A 60 -10.26 11.14 -2.15
CA ARG A 60 -9.96 12.02 -1.01
C ARG A 60 -11.07 13.03 -0.72
N THR A 61 -11.92 13.39 -1.69
CA THR A 61 -13.01 14.34 -1.45
C THR A 61 -14.19 13.72 -0.70
N ARG A 62 -14.22 12.38 -0.54
CA ARG A 62 -15.22 11.70 0.27
C ARG A 62 -14.90 11.91 1.76
N PRO A 63 -15.74 12.66 2.50
CA PRO A 63 -15.51 12.87 3.91
C PRO A 63 -15.77 11.59 4.70
N GLY A 64 -15.13 11.46 5.85
CA GLY A 64 -15.34 10.36 6.79
C GLY A 64 -14.74 10.67 8.14
N ALA A 65 -15.29 10.09 9.20
CA ALA A 65 -14.84 10.29 10.58
C ALA A 65 -13.46 9.67 10.83
N LEU A 66 -13.17 8.54 10.18
CA LEU A 66 -11.84 7.94 10.17
C LEU A 66 -10.99 8.49 9.02
N HIS A 67 -9.73 8.84 9.30
CA HIS A 67 -8.74 9.23 8.29
C HIS A 67 -7.67 8.16 8.10
N TYR A 68 -7.60 7.63 6.88
CA TYR A 68 -6.58 6.67 6.45
C TYR A 68 -5.53 7.35 5.55
N LEU A 69 -4.28 7.37 6.01
CA LEU A 69 -3.13 7.84 5.25
C LEU A 69 -2.27 6.67 4.74
N ALA A 70 -2.05 6.58 3.43
CA ALA A 70 -1.16 5.58 2.83
C ALA A 70 0.06 6.26 2.20
N LEU A 71 1.25 5.72 2.44
CA LEU A 71 2.51 6.08 1.78
C LEU A 71 3.08 4.84 1.08
N GLY A 72 3.83 5.05 0.01
CA GLY A 72 4.45 3.93 -0.70
C GLY A 72 4.77 4.18 -2.16
N ASP A 73 4.79 3.10 -2.93
CA ASP A 73 5.16 3.12 -4.34
C ASP A 73 3.96 2.89 -5.29
N SER A 74 4.19 2.26 -6.45
CA SER A 74 3.16 1.91 -7.43
C SER A 74 2.12 0.96 -6.86
N THR A 75 2.49 0.12 -5.88
CA THR A 75 1.57 -0.82 -5.24
C THR A 75 0.55 -0.12 -4.36
N ALA A 76 0.96 0.95 -3.67
CA ALA A 76 0.05 1.83 -2.93
C ALA A 76 -0.89 2.56 -3.90
N GLN A 77 -0.39 3.04 -5.05
CA GLN A 77 -1.24 3.69 -6.06
C GLN A 77 -2.23 2.74 -6.73
N GLY A 78 -1.94 1.44 -6.76
CA GLY A 78 -2.77 0.43 -7.40
C GLY A 78 -2.45 0.18 -8.86
N ILE A 79 -1.22 0.43 -9.31
CA ILE A 79 -0.78 0.07 -10.66
C ILE A 79 -0.92 -1.44 -10.84
N GLY A 80 -1.47 -1.88 -11.98
CA GLY A 80 -1.73 -3.30 -12.26
C GLY A 80 -3.09 -3.81 -11.78
N ALA A 81 -3.78 -3.09 -10.89
CA ALA A 81 -5.18 -3.35 -10.56
C ALA A 81 -6.10 -2.91 -11.71
N SER A 82 -7.26 -3.56 -11.85
CA SER A 82 -8.28 -3.20 -12.85
C SER A 82 -8.82 -1.78 -12.65
N VAL A 83 -8.93 -1.37 -11.39
CA VAL A 83 -9.17 0.01 -10.96
C VAL A 83 -8.40 0.27 -9.66
N PRO A 84 -8.01 1.51 -9.33
CA PRO A 84 -7.22 1.79 -8.12
C PRO A 84 -7.87 1.32 -6.81
N GLY A 85 -9.21 1.27 -6.75
CA GLY A 85 -9.95 0.70 -5.61
C GLY A 85 -9.72 -0.81 -5.38
N ARG A 86 -9.25 -1.54 -6.40
CA ARG A 86 -8.87 -2.96 -6.27
C ARG A 86 -7.41 -3.17 -5.82
N SER A 87 -6.66 -2.09 -5.57
CA SER A 87 -5.35 -2.15 -4.89
C SER A 87 -5.49 -2.58 -3.43
N TYR A 88 -4.38 -2.87 -2.75
CA TYR A 88 -4.44 -3.19 -1.32
C TYR A 88 -4.97 -1.99 -0.50
N VAL A 89 -4.61 -0.75 -0.86
CA VAL A 89 -5.10 0.44 -0.15
C VAL A 89 -6.61 0.59 -0.33
N GLY A 90 -7.10 0.39 -1.55
CA GLY A 90 -8.53 0.46 -1.86
C GLY A 90 -9.33 -0.64 -1.17
N GLN A 91 -8.84 -1.88 -1.25
CA GLN A 91 -9.48 -3.02 -0.58
C GLN A 91 -9.48 -2.88 0.95
N LEU A 92 -8.42 -2.34 1.54
CA LEU A 92 -8.41 -2.02 2.97
C LEU A 92 -9.46 -0.95 3.30
N ALA A 93 -9.57 0.11 2.50
CA ALA A 93 -10.59 1.13 2.69
C ALA A 93 -12.01 0.54 2.64
N ASP A 94 -12.31 -0.28 1.62
CA ASP A 94 -13.62 -0.95 1.49
C ASP A 94 -13.92 -1.86 2.70
N ARG A 95 -12.93 -2.61 3.18
CA ARG A 95 -13.08 -3.47 4.37
C ARG A 95 -13.28 -2.66 5.66
N ILE A 96 -12.61 -1.51 5.80
CA ILE A 96 -12.81 -0.59 6.92
C ILE A 96 -14.22 -0.02 6.87
N GLU A 97 -14.65 0.52 5.73
CA GLU A 97 -16.00 1.09 5.56
C GLU A 97 -17.09 0.06 5.84
N ALA A 98 -16.94 -1.17 5.32
CA ALA A 98 -17.86 -2.27 5.60
C ALA A 98 -17.93 -2.63 7.10
N ARG A 99 -16.79 -2.55 7.82
CA ARG A 99 -16.73 -2.80 9.27
C ARG A 99 -17.34 -1.66 10.09
N LEU A 100 -17.15 -0.42 9.66
CA LEU A 100 -17.62 0.75 10.39
C LEU A 100 -19.09 1.07 10.11
N GLY A 101 -19.58 0.75 8.91
CA GLY A 101 -20.91 1.12 8.42
C GLY A 101 -20.98 2.56 7.88
N GLU A 102 -19.84 3.21 7.67
CA GLU A 102 -19.75 4.61 7.26
C GLU A 102 -18.51 4.85 6.37
N PRO A 103 -18.52 5.90 5.53
CA PRO A 103 -17.36 6.23 4.68
C PRO A 103 -16.17 6.71 5.51
N ILE A 104 -14.96 6.51 4.96
CA ILE A 104 -13.71 7.02 5.51
C ILE A 104 -13.04 8.01 4.55
N GLU A 105 -12.28 8.95 5.11
CA GLU A 105 -11.38 9.79 4.31
C GLU A 105 -10.10 8.99 4.02
N VAL A 106 -9.70 8.91 2.74
CA VAL A 106 -8.45 8.25 2.34
C VAL A 106 -7.53 9.26 1.67
N THR A 107 -6.32 9.42 2.20
CA THR A 107 -5.23 10.15 1.58
C THR A 107 -4.15 9.18 1.17
N ASN A 108 -4.02 8.92 -0.13
CA ASN A 108 -2.94 8.10 -0.67
C ASN A 108 -1.84 8.99 -1.27
N LEU A 109 -0.66 8.94 -0.67
CA LEU A 109 0.53 9.70 -1.07
C LEU A 109 1.52 8.83 -1.85
N GLY A 110 1.19 7.57 -2.14
CA GLY A 110 2.05 6.68 -2.90
C GLY A 110 2.45 7.28 -4.26
N VAL A 111 3.66 6.98 -4.70
CA VAL A 111 4.22 7.46 -5.98
C VAL A 111 4.78 6.29 -6.76
N SER A 112 4.23 6.02 -7.96
CA SER A 112 4.73 4.95 -8.82
C SER A 112 6.25 5.07 -9.05
N GLY A 113 6.95 3.95 -8.92
CA GLY A 113 8.41 3.87 -9.10
C GLY A 113 9.26 4.51 -7.99
N ALA A 114 8.67 5.03 -6.92
CA ALA A 114 9.44 5.67 -5.85
C ALA A 114 10.29 4.65 -5.06
N PRO A 115 11.62 4.83 -4.96
CA PRO A 115 12.43 4.22 -3.91
C PRO A 115 12.25 4.99 -2.59
N SER A 116 12.82 4.44 -1.51
CA SER A 116 12.82 5.04 -0.17
C SER A 116 13.31 6.50 -0.18
N ALA A 117 14.31 6.83 -0.99
CA ALA A 117 14.85 8.19 -1.12
C ALA A 117 13.80 9.19 -1.60
N LEU A 118 12.98 8.82 -2.60
CA LEU A 118 11.93 9.68 -3.13
C LEU A 118 10.74 9.76 -2.17
N CYS A 119 10.42 8.67 -1.46
CA CYS A 119 9.41 8.72 -0.40
C CYS A 119 9.83 9.72 0.70
N ALA A 120 11.08 9.65 1.16
CA ALA A 120 11.62 10.58 2.16
C ALA A 120 11.59 12.03 1.67
N ARG A 121 12.01 12.28 0.42
CA ARG A 121 12.06 13.63 -0.16
C ARG A 121 10.68 14.23 -0.42
N ASP A 122 9.77 13.47 -1.03
CA ASP A 122 8.55 14.03 -1.64
C ASP A 122 7.28 13.68 -0.87
N GLN A 123 7.20 12.48 -0.27
CA GLN A 123 6.00 12.02 0.43
C GLN A 123 5.98 12.47 1.88
N LEU A 124 7.12 12.47 2.58
CA LEU A 124 7.17 12.88 4.00
C LEU A 124 6.71 14.32 4.24
N PRO A 125 7.14 15.35 3.49
CA PRO A 125 6.65 16.71 3.72
C PRO A 125 5.12 16.82 3.52
N ARG A 126 4.58 16.04 2.59
CA ARG A 126 3.13 15.98 2.32
C ARG A 126 2.38 15.24 3.42
N ALA A 127 2.95 14.17 3.96
CA ALA A 127 2.41 13.42 5.08
C ALA A 127 2.40 14.30 6.33
N ALA A 128 3.50 14.98 6.66
CA ALA A 128 3.57 15.94 7.76
C ALA A 128 2.50 17.03 7.63
N LYS A 129 2.34 17.61 6.44
CA LYS A 129 1.28 18.60 6.17
C LYS A 129 -0.13 18.02 6.33
N ALA A 130 -0.36 16.76 5.96
CA ALA A 130 -1.66 16.11 6.14
C ALA A 130 -1.94 15.86 7.63
N LEU A 131 -0.97 15.28 8.34
CA LEU A 131 -1.06 14.96 9.77
C LEU A 131 -1.23 16.20 10.65
N ALA A 132 -0.59 17.32 10.28
CA ALA A 132 -0.75 18.60 10.98
C ALA A 132 -2.14 19.21 10.81
N LYS A 133 -2.85 18.92 9.70
CA LYS A 133 -4.22 19.38 9.49
C LYS A 133 -5.24 18.51 10.21
N ARG A 134 -5.02 17.20 10.19
CA ARG A 134 -5.88 16.20 10.79
C ARG A 134 -5.03 14.98 11.13
N PRO A 135 -5.05 14.49 12.38
CA PRO A 135 -4.41 13.23 12.73
C PRO A 135 -4.98 12.09 11.88
N ALA A 136 -4.10 11.22 11.37
CA ALA A 136 -4.53 10.01 10.70
C ALA A 136 -4.74 8.90 11.74
N ASP A 137 -5.92 8.29 11.73
CA ASP A 137 -6.28 7.17 12.60
C ASP A 137 -5.56 5.89 12.20
N LEU A 138 -5.31 5.74 10.89
CA LEU A 138 -4.59 4.64 10.27
C LEU A 138 -3.50 5.19 9.34
N VAL A 139 -2.28 4.66 9.49
CA VAL A 139 -1.17 4.93 8.56
C VAL A 139 -0.61 3.62 8.05
N THR A 140 -0.50 3.45 6.73
CA THR A 140 0.22 2.32 6.11
C THR A 140 1.41 2.81 5.29
N LEU A 141 2.51 2.04 5.34
CA LEU A 141 3.71 2.28 4.54
C LEU A 141 4.11 0.98 3.82
N ALA A 142 4.16 1.01 2.50
CA ALA A 142 4.77 -0.04 1.67
C ALA A 142 5.77 0.59 0.69
N ILE A 143 7.06 0.54 1.05
CA ILE A 143 8.16 1.16 0.28
C ILE A 143 9.40 0.27 0.32
N GLY A 144 10.28 0.42 -0.66
CA GLY A 144 11.57 -0.28 -0.72
C GLY A 144 11.71 -1.23 -1.91
N ALA A 145 10.61 -1.60 -2.56
CA ALA A 145 10.66 -2.51 -3.71
C ALA A 145 11.55 -1.96 -4.84
N ASN A 146 11.45 -0.66 -5.11
CA ASN A 146 12.24 0.00 -6.16
C ASN A 146 13.73 0.16 -5.79
N ASP A 147 14.08 0.17 -4.49
CA ASP A 147 15.47 0.23 -4.03
C ASP A 147 16.26 -1.03 -4.42
N ILE A 148 15.59 -2.18 -4.64
CA ILE A 148 16.26 -3.44 -5.00
C ILE A 148 16.95 -3.38 -6.37
N ALA A 149 16.45 -2.53 -7.27
CA ALA A 149 17.02 -2.33 -8.60
C ALA A 149 18.44 -1.76 -8.52
N ASP A 150 18.67 -0.81 -7.61
CA ASP A 150 19.97 -0.17 -7.33
C ASP A 150 20.25 -0.23 -5.82
N TRP A 151 20.47 -1.45 -5.34
CA TRP A 151 20.49 -1.77 -3.91
C TRP A 151 21.73 -1.21 -3.20
N GLU A 152 21.51 -0.22 -2.33
CA GLU A 152 22.51 0.33 -1.42
C GLU A 152 21.97 0.29 0.03
N PRO A 153 22.39 -0.71 0.84
CA PRO A 153 21.82 -0.94 2.18
C PRO A 153 21.90 0.27 3.12
N ARG A 154 22.98 1.06 3.06
CA ARG A 154 23.17 2.20 3.98
C ARG A 154 22.22 3.34 3.64
N ALA A 155 22.01 3.61 2.35
CA ALA A 155 21.03 4.58 1.87
C ALA A 155 19.62 4.12 2.22
N PHE A 156 19.28 2.86 1.96
CA PHE A 156 17.97 2.32 2.33
C PHE A 156 17.70 2.46 3.83
N HIS A 157 18.65 2.07 4.67
CA HIS A 157 18.55 2.22 6.13
C HIS A 157 18.34 3.69 6.53
N ARG A 158 19.17 4.62 6.04
CA ARG A 158 19.06 6.05 6.36
C ARG A 158 17.71 6.63 5.94
N ASN A 159 17.27 6.33 4.72
CA ASN A 159 16.01 6.85 4.19
C ASN A 159 14.82 6.26 4.95
N LEU A 160 14.82 4.95 5.21
CA LEU A 160 13.75 4.29 5.95
C LEU A 160 13.68 4.80 7.40
N ALA A 161 14.82 4.97 8.07
CA ALA A 161 14.84 5.55 9.42
C ALA A 161 14.19 6.94 9.45
N ALA A 162 14.57 7.83 8.52
CA ALA A 162 13.96 9.16 8.41
C ALA A 162 12.45 9.11 8.12
N ILE A 163 12.00 8.13 7.32
CA ILE A 163 10.57 7.91 7.07
C ILE A 163 9.87 7.49 8.35
N LEU A 164 10.36 6.45 9.02
CA LEU A 164 9.72 5.89 10.22
C LEU A 164 9.72 6.86 11.41
N ASP A 165 10.73 7.73 11.54
CA ASP A 165 10.77 8.80 12.55
C ASP A 165 9.68 9.85 12.38
N ALA A 166 9.20 10.05 11.15
CA ALA A 166 8.17 11.02 10.83
C ALA A 166 6.74 10.43 10.89
N LEU A 167 6.61 9.12 11.03
CA LEU A 167 5.30 8.46 11.08
C LEU A 167 4.78 8.36 12.53
N PRO A 168 3.44 8.35 12.72
CA PRO A 168 2.86 8.08 14.04
C PRO A 168 3.24 6.69 14.57
N ALA A 169 3.27 6.55 15.90
CA ALA A 169 3.63 5.29 16.57
C ALA A 169 2.69 4.11 16.27
N HIS A 170 1.49 4.37 15.73
CA HIS A 170 0.54 3.34 15.29
C HIS A 170 0.64 3.02 13.79
N ALA A 171 1.67 3.50 13.08
CA ALA A 171 1.85 3.20 11.67
C ALA A 171 2.15 1.71 11.45
N ILE A 172 1.56 1.17 10.38
CA ILE A 172 1.74 -0.22 9.96
C ILE A 172 2.67 -0.23 8.74
N VAL A 173 3.83 -0.86 8.89
CA VAL A 173 4.88 -0.91 7.88
C VAL A 173 4.91 -2.28 7.24
N ALA A 174 5.02 -2.38 5.92
CA ALA A 174 5.18 -3.66 5.25
C ALA A 174 6.63 -4.03 4.99
N GLU A 175 6.91 -5.33 5.11
CA GLU A 175 8.03 -5.95 4.43
C GLU A 175 7.96 -5.69 2.91
N LEU A 176 9.11 -5.74 2.25
CA LEU A 176 9.16 -5.87 0.80
C LEU A 176 8.61 -7.25 0.39
N PRO A 177 7.82 -7.33 -0.70
CA PRO A 177 7.26 -8.60 -1.17
C PRO A 177 8.35 -9.54 -1.73
N CYS A 178 8.03 -10.83 -1.83
CA CYS A 178 8.88 -11.77 -2.55
C CYS A 178 8.73 -11.54 -4.07
N PHE A 179 9.83 -11.17 -4.74
CA PHE A 179 9.84 -11.03 -6.21
C PHE A 179 9.95 -12.36 -6.96
N HIS A 180 10.11 -13.49 -6.25
CA HIS A 180 10.29 -14.82 -6.82
C HIS A 180 11.51 -15.00 -7.76
N LEU A 181 12.41 -14.02 -7.81
CA LEU A 181 13.65 -14.05 -8.58
C LEU A 181 14.84 -14.33 -7.65
N PRO A 182 15.59 -15.45 -7.83
CA PRO A 182 16.64 -15.86 -6.91
C PRO A 182 17.72 -14.79 -6.65
N TRP A 183 18.09 -14.02 -7.68
CA TRP A 183 19.14 -12.99 -7.58
C TRP A 183 18.75 -11.76 -6.76
N ASN A 184 17.44 -11.49 -6.58
CA ASN A 184 16.97 -10.39 -5.76
C ASN A 184 16.64 -10.82 -4.33
N ASP A 185 16.42 -12.12 -4.09
CA ASP A 185 15.92 -12.62 -2.82
C ASP A 185 16.86 -12.30 -1.63
N ARG A 186 18.18 -12.37 -1.84
CA ARG A 186 19.17 -11.96 -0.83
C ARG A 186 18.98 -10.49 -0.43
N LYS A 187 18.84 -9.60 -1.41
CA LYS A 187 18.66 -8.15 -1.18
C LYS A 187 17.35 -7.87 -0.45
N VAL A 188 16.27 -8.56 -0.82
CA VAL A 188 14.97 -8.43 -0.16
C VAL A 188 15.02 -8.88 1.30
N ARG A 189 15.68 -10.01 1.59
CA ARG A 189 15.85 -10.48 2.98
C ARG A 189 16.66 -9.50 3.82
N GLU A 190 17.72 -8.93 3.25
CA GLU A 190 18.52 -7.88 3.90
C GLU A 190 17.69 -6.62 4.15
N ALA A 191 16.93 -6.15 3.15
CA ALA A 191 16.00 -5.04 3.30
C ALA A 191 14.96 -5.28 4.40
N ASN A 192 14.36 -6.48 4.44
CA ASN A 192 13.38 -6.83 5.45
C ASN A 192 14.01 -6.92 6.85
N ALA A 193 15.26 -7.37 6.99
CA ALA A 193 15.97 -7.30 8.27
C ALA A 193 16.15 -5.84 8.76
N ILE A 194 16.43 -4.92 7.84
CA ILE A 194 16.49 -3.47 8.14
C ILE A 194 15.12 -2.95 8.56
N VAL A 195 14.04 -3.31 7.84
CA VAL A 195 12.65 -2.94 8.18
C VAL A 195 12.31 -3.39 9.60
N HIS A 196 12.54 -4.66 9.93
CA HIS A 196 12.27 -5.21 11.27
C HIS A 196 13.07 -4.51 12.36
N THR A 197 14.37 -4.28 12.14
CA THR A 197 15.23 -3.59 13.11
C THR A 197 14.72 -2.18 13.41
N LEU A 198 14.41 -1.40 12.36
CA LEU A 198 13.98 -0.01 12.52
C LEU A 198 12.55 0.11 13.05
N ALA A 199 11.65 -0.79 12.67
CA ALA A 199 10.28 -0.83 13.17
C ALA A 199 10.23 -1.24 14.64
N ALA A 200 10.98 -2.27 15.04
CA ALA A 200 11.06 -2.73 16.43
C ALA A 200 11.58 -1.62 17.37
N ALA A 201 12.60 -0.86 16.95
CA ALA A 201 13.13 0.27 17.70
C ALA A 201 12.10 1.40 17.94
N ARG A 202 11.01 1.43 17.17
CA ARG A 202 9.93 2.43 17.24
C ARG A 202 8.59 1.85 17.72
N GLY A 203 8.54 0.55 18.03
CA GLY A 203 7.29 -0.14 18.38
C GLY A 203 6.27 -0.24 17.24
N LEU A 204 6.71 -0.10 15.97
CA LEU A 204 5.82 -0.13 14.81
C LEU A 204 5.46 -1.58 14.44
N ALA A 205 4.21 -1.79 14.01
CA ALA A 205 3.76 -3.09 13.56
C ALA A 205 4.25 -3.39 12.13
N VAL A 206 4.75 -4.61 11.91
CA VAL A 206 5.29 -5.04 10.60
C VAL A 206 4.38 -6.08 9.94
N VAL A 207 3.96 -5.81 8.71
CA VAL A 207 3.17 -6.74 7.88
C VAL A 207 4.11 -7.81 7.31
N PRO A 208 3.83 -9.12 7.51
CA PRO A 208 4.65 -10.22 7.00
C PRO A 208 4.41 -10.47 5.49
N LEU A 209 4.56 -9.43 4.67
CA LEU A 209 4.21 -9.42 3.25
C LEU A 209 5.11 -10.34 2.42
N TYR A 210 6.39 -10.45 2.79
CA TYR A 210 7.32 -11.35 2.10
C TYR A 210 6.85 -12.80 2.22
N ALA A 211 6.50 -13.22 3.43
CA ALA A 211 6.01 -14.57 3.68
C ALA A 211 4.65 -14.82 3.01
N ALA A 212 3.75 -13.82 2.99
CA ALA A 212 2.43 -13.93 2.36
C ALA A 212 2.55 -14.14 0.83
N THR A 213 3.38 -13.34 0.17
CA THR A 213 3.62 -13.42 -1.28
C THR A 213 4.44 -14.67 -1.66
N ARG A 214 5.48 -15.01 -0.89
CA ARG A 214 6.30 -16.21 -1.13
C ARG A 214 5.48 -17.50 -1.12
N ARG A 215 4.51 -17.61 -0.20
CA ARG A 215 3.63 -18.78 -0.06
C ARG A 215 2.76 -19.07 -1.29
N ARG A 216 2.57 -18.09 -2.17
CA ARG A 216 1.76 -18.25 -3.39
C ARG A 216 2.46 -19.11 -4.46
N GLY A 217 3.79 -19.20 -4.41
CA GLY A 217 4.60 -20.08 -5.25
C GLY A 217 4.37 -19.87 -6.75
N LEU A 218 4.63 -20.91 -7.55
CA LEU A 218 4.50 -20.86 -9.01
C LEU A 218 3.09 -20.48 -9.48
N ARG A 219 2.06 -20.94 -8.77
CA ARG A 219 0.67 -20.59 -9.08
C ARG A 219 0.43 -19.10 -8.95
N GLY A 220 0.92 -18.48 -7.87
CA GLY A 220 0.84 -17.04 -7.67
C GLY A 220 1.54 -16.27 -8.79
N ILE A 221 2.79 -16.64 -9.10
CA ILE A 221 3.57 -16.04 -10.18
C ILE A 221 2.80 -16.01 -11.50
N LEU A 222 2.04 -17.07 -11.81
CA LEU A 222 1.28 -17.19 -13.06
C LEU A 222 -0.10 -16.52 -13.04
N THR A 223 -0.65 -16.16 -11.88
CA THR A 223 -2.06 -15.72 -11.79
C THR A 223 -2.30 -14.42 -11.04
N GLU A 224 -1.31 -13.91 -10.31
CA GLU A 224 -1.45 -12.78 -9.37
C GLU A 224 -0.73 -11.51 -9.81
N PHE A 225 -0.10 -11.52 -11.00
CA PHE A 225 0.60 -10.37 -11.58
C PHE A 225 -0.11 -9.78 -12.81
N ALA A 226 0.12 -8.48 -13.05
CA ALA A 226 -0.33 -7.69 -14.17
C ALA A 226 0.52 -7.95 -15.44
N ALA A 227 0.24 -7.23 -16.53
CA ALA A 227 0.68 -7.62 -17.91
C ALA A 227 2.20 -7.55 -18.07
N ASP A 228 2.84 -6.86 -17.15
CA ASP A 228 4.26 -6.64 -17.01
C ASP A 228 4.99 -7.73 -16.20
N ALA A 229 4.25 -8.71 -15.65
CA ALA A 229 4.76 -9.71 -14.72
C ALA A 229 5.51 -9.11 -13.50
N PHE A 230 5.16 -7.88 -13.11
CA PHE A 230 5.84 -7.13 -12.05
C PHE A 230 4.84 -6.59 -11.02
N HIS A 231 3.83 -5.84 -11.47
CA HIS A 231 2.83 -5.31 -10.56
C HIS A 231 1.79 -6.38 -10.18
N PRO A 232 1.25 -6.40 -8.95
CA PRO A 232 0.11 -7.24 -8.63
C PRO A 232 -1.10 -6.89 -9.49
N ASN A 233 -1.92 -7.89 -9.82
CA ASN A 233 -3.28 -7.68 -10.31
C ASN A 233 -4.28 -7.69 -9.12
N ASP A 234 -5.58 -7.63 -9.39
CA ASP A 234 -6.62 -7.64 -8.35
C ASP A 234 -6.46 -8.78 -7.32
N ARG A 235 -6.10 -9.99 -7.75
CA ARG A 235 -5.85 -11.14 -6.87
C ARG A 235 -4.55 -11.01 -6.08
N GLY A 236 -3.50 -10.51 -6.74
CA GLY A 236 -2.26 -10.21 -6.04
C GLY A 236 -2.47 -9.17 -4.96
N TYR A 237 -3.26 -8.13 -5.23
CA TYR A 237 -3.61 -7.12 -4.24
C TYR A 237 -4.53 -7.63 -3.13
N GLU A 238 -5.36 -8.66 -3.39
CA GLU A 238 -6.11 -9.35 -2.34
C GLU A 238 -5.15 -10.02 -1.33
N VAL A 239 -4.08 -10.67 -1.80
CA VAL A 239 -3.04 -11.24 -0.92
C VAL A 239 -2.37 -10.16 -0.08
N TRP A 240 -2.13 -8.97 -0.65
CA TRP A 240 -1.57 -7.84 0.09
C TRP A 240 -2.57 -7.34 1.14
N ALA A 241 -3.83 -7.07 0.75
CA ALA A 241 -4.86 -6.61 1.66
C ALA A 241 -5.07 -7.60 2.82
N ASP A 242 -5.06 -8.90 2.54
CA ASP A 242 -5.14 -9.97 3.55
C ASP A 242 -3.94 -9.97 4.50
N ALA A 243 -2.74 -9.69 4.02
CA ALA A 243 -1.56 -9.59 4.87
C ALA A 243 -1.64 -8.40 5.83
N PHE A 244 -2.13 -7.24 5.36
CA PHE A 244 -2.32 -6.04 6.18
C PHE A 244 -3.49 -6.16 7.16
N TRP A 245 -4.57 -6.84 6.76
CA TRP A 245 -5.87 -6.77 7.43
C TRP A 245 -5.85 -7.12 8.93
N PRO A 246 -5.11 -8.13 9.42
CA PRO A 246 -5.04 -8.41 10.85
C PRO A 246 -4.58 -7.22 11.70
N LEU A 247 -3.55 -6.50 11.23
CA LEU A 247 -2.99 -5.34 11.93
C LEU A 247 -3.91 -4.13 11.81
N VAL A 248 -4.50 -3.91 10.63
CA VAL A 248 -5.49 -2.85 10.41
C VAL A 248 -6.70 -3.06 11.32
N ARG A 249 -7.24 -4.29 11.38
CA ARG A 249 -8.37 -4.61 12.25
C ARG A 249 -8.05 -4.37 13.72
N ALA A 250 -6.89 -4.79 14.20
CA ALA A 250 -6.45 -4.53 15.57
C ALA A 250 -6.44 -3.02 15.87
N ARG A 251 -5.90 -2.21 14.95
CA ARG A 251 -5.90 -0.75 15.07
C ARG A 251 -7.31 -0.16 15.14
N LEU A 252 -8.25 -0.64 14.32
CA LEU A 252 -9.65 -0.18 14.36
C LEU A 252 -10.32 -0.51 15.71
N ASP A 253 -10.01 -1.67 16.28
CA ASP A 253 -10.55 -2.09 17.56
C ASP A 253 -10.01 -1.23 18.72
N GLU A 254 -8.74 -0.81 18.66
CA GLU A 254 -8.15 0.16 19.59
C GLU A 254 -8.82 1.52 19.52
N ILE A 255 -9.06 2.05 18.31
CA ILE A 255 -9.72 3.35 18.11
C ILE A 255 -11.13 3.35 18.70
N ARG A 256 -11.85 2.22 18.59
CA ARG A 256 -13.24 2.09 19.08
C ARG A 256 -13.36 1.70 20.56
N ALA A 257 -12.31 1.19 21.20
CA ALA A 257 -12.37 0.77 22.60
C ALA A 257 -12.84 1.88 23.58
N PRO A 258 -12.39 3.15 23.44
CA PRO A 258 -12.86 4.25 24.28
C PRO A 258 -14.35 4.57 24.09
N GLU A 259 -14.84 4.54 22.85
CA GLU A 259 -16.26 4.82 22.53
C GLU A 259 -17.18 3.74 23.08
N ARG A 260 -16.78 2.47 22.94
CA ARG A 260 -17.51 1.33 23.54
C ARG A 260 -17.56 1.44 25.06
N ASN A 261 -16.44 1.81 25.69
CA ASN A 261 -16.37 1.96 27.14
C ASN A 261 -17.20 3.14 27.65
N ARG A 262 -17.33 4.25 26.90
CA ARG A 262 -18.25 5.35 27.23
C ARG A 262 -19.72 4.96 27.08
N ARG A 263 -20.09 4.32 25.95
CA ARG A 263 -21.46 3.82 25.74
C ARG A 263 -21.87 2.78 26.80
N ALA A 264 -20.97 1.87 27.17
CA ALA A 264 -21.21 0.87 28.21
C ALA A 264 -21.37 1.46 29.62
N ARG A 265 -20.82 2.66 29.88
CA ARG A 265 -20.97 3.38 31.15
C ARG A 265 -22.22 4.26 31.22
N GLY A 266 -23.05 4.29 30.17
CA GLY A 266 -24.28 5.11 30.13
C GLY A 266 -24.03 6.61 30.04
N ASP A 267 -22.81 7.02 29.68
CA ASP A 267 -22.41 8.43 29.56
C ASP A 267 -22.84 8.98 28.17
N ASP A 268 -24.14 8.87 27.92
CA ASP A 268 -24.84 9.62 26.88
C ASP A 268 -24.97 11.05 27.42
N GLY A 269 -24.30 12.00 26.77
CA GLY A 269 -24.34 13.42 27.08
C GLY A 269 -25.71 14.08 26.84
N SER A 270 -26.81 13.47 27.29
CA SER A 270 -28.09 14.13 27.46
C SER A 270 -27.96 15.12 28.62
N ARG A 271 -27.48 16.33 28.31
CA ARG A 271 -27.83 17.50 29.12
C ARG A 271 -29.33 17.64 29.05
N ALA A 272 -29.99 17.14 30.10
CA ALA A 272 -31.37 17.47 30.41
C ALA A 272 -31.53 18.99 30.30
N SER A 273 -32.48 19.40 29.46
CA SER A 273 -33.00 20.76 29.41
C SER A 273 -33.42 21.17 30.81
N ALA A 274 -32.63 22.03 31.45
CA ALA A 274 -33.02 22.67 32.69
C ALA A 274 -34.13 23.66 32.36
N ALA A 275 -35.38 23.25 32.63
CA ALA A 275 -36.53 24.13 32.62
C ALA A 275 -36.27 25.31 33.56
N LEU A 276 -36.30 26.54 33.03
CA LEU A 276 -36.37 27.74 33.86
C LEU A 276 -37.70 27.74 34.62
N PRO A 277 -37.71 28.08 35.93
CA PRO A 277 -38.96 28.30 36.65
C PRO A 277 -39.64 29.61 36.20
N PRO A 278 -40.97 29.70 36.30
CA PRO A 278 -41.71 30.88 35.88
C PRO A 278 -41.40 32.07 36.80
N ARG A 279 -41.18 33.24 36.19
CA ARG A 279 -41.07 34.51 36.91
C ARG A 279 -42.48 34.96 37.30
N ILE A 280 -42.66 35.25 38.60
CA ILE A 280 -43.75 36.06 39.15
C ILE A 280 -43.38 37.53 38.95
#